data_AF-A0A090ZEA1-F1
#
_entry.id   AF-A0A090ZEA1-F1
#
_cell.length_a   1.000
_cell.length_b   1.000
_cell.length_c   1.000
_cell.angle_alpha   90.00
_cell.angle_beta   90.00
_cell.angle_gamma   90.00
#
_symmetry.space_group_name_H-M   'P 1'
#
loop_
_entity.id
_entity.type
_entity.pdbx_description
1 polymer ?
#
loop_
_entity_poly.entity_id
_entity_poly.type
_entity_poly.pdbx_seq_one_letter_code
_entity_poly.pdbx_strand_id
1 'polypeptide(L)'
;MMEEMGLKRSQKWSGYQAQHVIPSEMKDHAVIKKIGMDFDHASNGVFLRVPDNQISPMARHQGYHSVYNEVVERALNRMDINESVDVLQKQVFDLQKNLRYLQEKGLPLYPNQGATVELWERKLSQLMK
;
A
#
# COMPACT_ATOMS: atom_id res chain seq x y z
N MET A 1 5.79 -16.90 0.05
CA MET A 1 6.06 -15.58 0.67
C MET A 1 7.02 -14.68 -0.13
N MET A 2 8.36 -14.89 -0.19
CA MET A 2 9.25 -13.92 -0.89
C MET A 2 8.94 -13.74 -2.38
N GLU A 3 8.76 -14.85 -3.11
CA GLU A 3 8.40 -14.81 -4.54
C GLU A 3 6.99 -14.24 -4.76
N GLU A 4 6.02 -14.62 -3.89
CA GLU A 4 4.67 -14.05 -3.88
C GLU A 4 4.66 -12.53 -3.64
N MET A 5 5.68 -12.02 -2.95
CA MET A 5 5.86 -10.60 -2.65
C MET A 5 6.89 -9.91 -3.58
N GLY A 6 7.28 -10.56 -4.68
CA GLY A 6 8.06 -9.94 -5.77
C GLY A 6 9.59 -10.02 -5.64
N LEU A 7 10.13 -10.77 -4.68
CA LEU A 7 11.58 -10.97 -4.52
C LEU A 7 12.01 -12.38 -4.91
N LYS A 8 13.17 -12.48 -5.59
CA LYS A 8 13.80 -13.78 -5.86
C LYS A 8 14.20 -14.44 -4.54
N ARG A 9 13.94 -15.74 -4.39
CA ARG A 9 14.39 -16.53 -3.22
C ARG A 9 15.89 -16.43 -2.92
N SER A 10 16.73 -16.18 -3.93
CA SER A 10 18.19 -16.06 -3.79
C SER A 10 18.68 -14.67 -3.34
N GLN A 11 17.77 -13.70 -3.19
CA GLN A 11 18.14 -12.33 -2.86
C GLN A 11 18.47 -12.19 -1.38
N LYS A 12 19.64 -11.62 -1.05
CA LYS A 12 20.00 -11.33 0.34
C LYS A 12 18.98 -10.35 0.94
N TRP A 13 18.40 -10.74 2.06
CA TRP A 13 17.35 -10.00 2.78
C TRP A 13 17.81 -8.60 3.26
N SER A 14 19.12 -8.42 3.46
CA SER A 14 19.71 -7.15 3.87
C SER A 14 19.37 -6.03 2.87
N GLY A 15 18.60 -5.05 3.32
CA GLY A 15 18.22 -3.87 2.54
C GLY A 15 16.77 -3.86 2.05
N TYR A 16 15.93 -4.79 2.47
CA TYR A 16 14.48 -4.78 2.20
C TYR A 16 13.68 -4.83 3.50
N GLN A 17 12.51 -4.20 3.49
CA GLN A 17 11.52 -4.30 4.55
C GLN A 17 10.16 -4.66 3.96
N ALA A 18 9.42 -5.52 4.67
CA ALA A 18 8.02 -5.74 4.37
C ALA A 18 7.22 -4.48 4.73
N GLN A 19 6.31 -4.09 3.86
CA GLN A 19 5.33 -3.05 4.10
C GLN A 19 3.93 -3.60 3.87
N HIS A 20 3.01 -3.24 4.75
CA HIS A 20 1.59 -3.45 4.51
C HIS A 20 1.07 -2.46 3.46
N VAL A 21 0.41 -2.96 2.43
CA VAL A 21 -0.19 -2.14 1.37
C VAL A 21 -1.36 -1.34 1.94
N ILE A 22 -2.27 -1.98 2.66
CA ILE A 22 -3.19 -1.32 3.59
C ILE A 22 -2.50 -1.29 4.96
N PRO A 23 -2.05 -0.11 5.45
CA PRO A 23 -1.28 0.00 6.69
C PRO A 23 -2.06 -0.52 7.89
N SER A 24 -1.39 -1.13 8.87
CA SER A 24 -2.03 -1.68 10.08
C SER A 24 -2.69 -0.59 10.94
N GLU A 25 -2.32 0.67 10.75
CA GLU A 25 -3.00 1.84 11.31
C GLU A 25 -4.47 1.94 10.86
N MET A 26 -4.84 1.32 9.73
CA MET A 26 -6.22 1.26 9.23
C MET A 26 -7.06 0.18 9.93
N LYS A 27 -6.51 -0.61 10.85
CA LYS A 27 -7.23 -1.68 11.56
C LYS A 27 -8.53 -1.22 12.19
N ASP A 28 -8.57 0.05 12.63
CA ASP A 28 -9.70 0.61 13.32
C ASP A 28 -10.74 1.28 12.40
N HIS A 29 -10.46 1.37 11.10
CA HIS A 29 -11.35 1.95 10.10
C HIS A 29 -12.62 1.10 9.93
N ALA A 30 -13.80 1.75 9.86
CA ALA A 30 -15.10 1.07 9.85
C ALA A 30 -15.24 0.04 8.71
N VAL A 31 -14.83 0.41 7.49
CA VAL A 31 -14.83 -0.49 6.33
C VAL A 31 -13.98 -1.73 6.58
N ILE A 32 -12.76 -1.55 7.09
CA ILE A 32 -11.81 -2.64 7.36
C ILE A 32 -12.38 -3.61 8.41
N LYS A 33 -12.93 -3.08 9.51
CA LYS A 33 -13.61 -3.90 10.53
C LYS A 33 -14.78 -4.68 9.94
N LYS A 34 -15.61 -4.02 9.13
CA LYS A 34 -16.80 -4.63 8.54
C LYS A 34 -16.44 -5.81 7.64
N ILE A 35 -15.38 -5.70 6.84
CA ILE A 35 -14.96 -6.79 5.93
C ILE A 35 -14.09 -7.86 6.60
N GLY A 36 -13.63 -7.64 7.83
CA GLY A 36 -12.79 -8.57 8.58
C GLY A 36 -11.43 -8.84 7.90
N MET A 37 -10.77 -7.80 7.38
CA MET A 37 -9.52 -7.95 6.63
C MET A 37 -8.40 -8.55 7.48
N ASP A 38 -7.73 -9.58 6.95
CA ASP A 38 -6.46 -10.09 7.49
C ASP A 38 -5.29 -9.25 6.96
N PHE A 39 -4.62 -8.51 7.86
CA PHE A 39 -3.51 -7.63 7.52
C PHE A 39 -2.21 -8.38 7.21
N ASP A 40 -2.03 -9.57 7.78
CA ASP A 40 -0.83 -10.37 7.65
C ASP A 40 -0.89 -11.29 6.41
N HIS A 41 -2.03 -11.31 5.70
CA HIS A 41 -2.18 -12.04 4.46
C HIS A 41 -1.18 -11.55 3.40
N ALA A 42 -0.58 -12.48 2.66
CA ALA A 42 0.51 -12.16 1.73
C ALA A 42 0.13 -11.14 0.63
N SER A 43 -1.14 -11.09 0.23
CA SER A 43 -1.64 -10.09 -0.73
C SER A 43 -1.50 -8.65 -0.21
N ASN A 44 -1.50 -8.45 1.12
CA ASN A 44 -1.31 -7.16 1.77
C ASN A 44 0.16 -6.81 2.00
N GLY A 45 1.09 -7.65 1.55
CA GLY A 45 2.53 -7.39 1.66
C GLY A 45 3.15 -6.91 0.34
N VAL A 46 4.10 -5.99 0.46
CA VAL A 46 5.08 -5.68 -0.58
C VAL A 46 6.46 -5.52 0.06
N PHE A 47 7.49 -6.10 -0.56
CA PHE A 47 8.87 -5.84 -0.13
C PHE A 47 9.42 -4.62 -0.84
N LEU A 48 9.77 -3.61 -0.06
CA LEU A 48 10.40 -2.39 -0.57
C LEU A 48 11.82 -2.29 -0.04
N ARG A 49 12.69 -1.69 -0.85
CA ARG A 49 14.07 -1.42 -0.42
C ARG A 49 14.08 -0.37 0.68
N VAL A 50 14.96 -0.54 1.67
CA VAL A 50 15.30 0.55 2.58
C VAL A 50 15.95 1.70 1.78
N PRO A 51 15.81 2.97 2.21
CA PRO A 51 16.53 4.07 1.59
C PRO A 51 18.04 3.83 1.55
N ASP A 52 18.61 3.91 0.35
CA ASP A 52 20.05 3.80 0.09
C ASP A 52 20.42 4.63 -1.16
N ASN A 53 21.71 4.75 -1.45
CA ASN A 53 22.23 5.54 -2.58
C ASN A 53 22.10 4.83 -3.94
N GLN A 54 21.52 3.63 -4.00
CA GLN A 54 21.36 2.90 -5.26
C GLN A 54 20.12 3.39 -6.02
N ILE A 55 20.01 3.06 -7.31
CA ILE A 55 18.79 3.32 -8.07
C ILE A 55 17.81 2.15 -7.82
N SER A 56 16.55 2.48 -7.55
CA SER A 56 15.46 1.51 -7.40
C SER A 56 14.30 1.92 -8.31
N PRO A 57 13.74 1.01 -9.12
CA PRO A 57 12.51 1.29 -9.87
C PRO A 57 11.25 1.27 -8.98
N MET A 58 11.36 0.71 -7.77
CA MET A 58 10.28 0.62 -6.78
C MET A 58 10.44 1.69 -5.70
N ALA A 59 9.34 1.96 -5.00
CA ALA A 59 9.33 2.79 -3.81
C ALA A 59 10.29 2.26 -2.74
N ARG A 60 10.60 3.13 -1.79
CA ARG A 60 11.49 2.82 -0.67
C ARG A 60 10.70 2.87 0.62
N HIS A 61 11.03 1.99 1.56
CA HIS A 61 10.35 1.89 2.84
C HIS A 61 11.35 1.77 3.99
N GLN A 62 11.19 2.63 4.98
CA GLN A 62 11.81 2.52 6.29
C GLN A 62 10.91 3.15 7.35
N GLY A 63 10.15 2.30 8.04
CA GLY A 63 9.26 2.73 9.11
C GLY A 63 8.12 3.64 8.64
N TYR A 64 7.58 4.43 9.57
CA TYR A 64 6.32 5.15 9.42
C TYR A 64 6.27 6.20 8.29
N HIS A 65 5.19 6.21 7.52
CA HIS A 65 4.96 7.10 6.35
C HIS A 65 3.58 7.78 6.41
N SER A 66 3.49 8.97 7.02
CA SER A 66 2.22 9.69 7.25
C SER A 66 1.43 9.98 5.97
N VAL A 67 2.08 10.48 4.92
CA VAL A 67 1.42 10.84 3.66
C VAL A 67 0.72 9.63 3.04
N TYR A 68 1.40 8.49 3.00
CA TYR A 68 0.81 7.27 2.45
C TYR A 68 -0.37 6.79 3.31
N ASN A 69 -0.23 6.81 4.65
CA ASN A 69 -1.32 6.41 5.54
C ASN A 69 -2.56 7.29 5.34
N GLU A 70 -2.37 8.60 5.23
CA GLU A 70 -3.46 9.54 4.98
C GLU A 70 -4.16 9.28 3.64
N VAL A 71 -3.41 8.96 2.58
CA VAL A 71 -3.98 8.60 1.27
C VAL A 71 -4.86 7.36 1.37
N VAL A 72 -4.38 6.31 2.06
CA VAL A 72 -5.14 5.07 2.23
C VAL A 72 -6.40 5.32 3.05
N GLU A 73 -6.29 6.06 4.15
CA GLU A 73 -7.43 6.44 4.99
C GLU A 73 -8.49 7.22 4.19
N ARG A 74 -8.07 8.22 3.41
CA ARG A 74 -8.98 8.98 2.54
C ARG A 74 -9.65 8.12 1.47
N ALA A 75 -8.94 7.15 0.89
CA ALA A 75 -9.51 6.22 -0.07
C ALA A 75 -10.58 5.33 0.57
N LEU A 76 -10.33 4.82 1.78
CA LEU A 76 -11.30 4.03 2.54
C LEU A 76 -12.51 4.86 2.98
N ASN A 77 -12.30 6.12 3.40
CA ASN A 77 -13.37 7.06 3.77
C ASN A 77 -14.34 7.40 2.62
N ARG A 78 -13.93 7.18 1.36
CA ARG A 78 -14.77 7.41 0.17
C ARG A 78 -15.70 6.23 -0.13
N MET A 79 -15.52 5.08 0.51
CA MET A 79 -16.38 3.90 0.31
C MET A 79 -17.67 4.04 1.11
N ASP A 80 -18.79 3.60 0.55
CA ASP A 80 -20.07 3.62 1.27
C ASP A 80 -20.16 2.42 2.21
N ILE A 81 -20.01 2.69 3.51
CA ILE A 81 -20.08 1.66 4.55
C ILE A 81 -21.41 0.89 4.57
N ASN A 82 -22.47 1.38 3.93
CA ASN A 82 -23.75 0.70 3.85
C ASN A 82 -23.81 -0.38 2.75
N GLU A 83 -22.82 -0.43 1.85
CA GLU A 83 -22.72 -1.48 0.83
C GLU A 83 -22.51 -2.86 1.47
N SER A 84 -22.79 -3.93 0.71
CA SER A 84 -22.60 -5.30 1.18
C SER A 84 -21.12 -5.59 1.47
N VAL A 85 -20.86 -6.60 2.31
CA VAL A 85 -19.50 -7.05 2.62
C VAL A 85 -18.75 -7.42 1.34
N ASP A 86 -19.39 -8.13 0.41
CA ASP A 86 -18.76 -8.55 -0.85
C ASP A 86 -18.34 -7.37 -1.73
N VAL A 87 -19.17 -6.31 -1.79
CA VAL A 87 -18.85 -5.09 -2.54
C VAL A 87 -17.68 -4.36 -1.91
N LEU A 88 -17.70 -4.18 -0.58
CA LEU A 88 -16.61 -3.53 0.15
C LEU A 88 -15.31 -4.33 0.07
N GLN A 89 -15.36 -5.66 0.16
CA GLN A 89 -14.20 -6.53 -0.03
C GLN A 89 -13.59 -6.35 -1.41
N LYS A 90 -14.43 -6.30 -2.46
CA LYS A 90 -13.95 -6.04 -3.83
C LYS A 90 -13.31 -4.65 -3.95
N GLN A 91 -13.94 -3.61 -3.39
CA GLN A 91 -13.40 -2.25 -3.43
C GLN A 91 -12.06 -2.13 -2.70
N VAL A 92 -11.92 -2.72 -1.51
CA VAL A 92 -10.66 -2.74 -0.75
C VAL A 92 -9.59 -3.54 -1.48
N PHE A 93 -9.95 -4.66 -2.10
CA PHE A 93 -9.03 -5.44 -2.92
C PHE A 93 -8.53 -4.68 -4.16
N ASP A 94 -9.42 -3.97 -4.86
CA ASP A 94 -9.06 -3.14 -6.00
C ASP A 94 -8.16 -1.95 -5.57
N LEU A 95 -8.47 -1.31 -4.44
CA LEU A 95 -7.62 -0.29 -3.82
C LEU A 95 -6.22 -0.84 -3.51
N GLN A 96 -6.15 -1.97 -2.82
CA GLN A 96 -4.90 -2.66 -2.48
C GLN A 96 -4.05 -2.94 -3.72
N LYS A 97 -4.65 -3.46 -4.80
CA LYS A 97 -3.93 -3.72 -6.05
C LYS A 97 -3.35 -2.45 -6.66
N ASN A 98 -4.12 -1.37 -6.70
CA ASN A 98 -3.68 -0.10 -7.28
C ASN A 98 -2.56 0.55 -6.45
N LEU A 99 -2.67 0.52 -5.12
CA LEU A 99 -1.63 1.01 -4.22
C LEU A 99 -0.33 0.23 -4.38
N ARG A 100 -0.40 -1.12 -4.40
CA ARG A 100 0.75 -1.99 -4.63
C ARG A 100 1.42 -1.66 -5.97
N TYR A 101 0.63 -1.54 -7.04
CA TYR A 101 1.14 -1.18 -8.36
C TYR A 101 1.89 0.15 -8.34
N LEU A 102 1.36 1.20 -7.70
CA LEU A 102 2.03 2.51 -7.63
C LEU A 102 3.35 2.45 -6.85
N GLN A 103 3.42 1.66 -5.77
CA GLN A 103 4.66 1.43 -5.04
C GLN A 103 5.68 0.66 -5.91
N GLU A 104 5.26 -0.35 -6.66
CA GLU A 104 6.10 -1.07 -7.61
C GLU A 104 6.61 -0.18 -8.76
N LYS A 105 5.90 0.92 -9.06
CA LYS A 105 6.30 1.95 -10.03
C LYS A 105 7.11 3.11 -9.44
N GLY A 106 7.51 3.02 -8.18
CA GLY A 106 8.41 4.00 -7.59
C GLY A 106 7.73 5.25 -7.04
N LEU A 107 6.41 5.25 -6.85
CA LEU A 107 5.74 6.39 -6.25
C LEU A 107 6.21 6.55 -4.78
N PRO A 108 6.75 7.72 -4.39
CA PRO A 108 7.43 7.88 -3.11
C PRO A 108 6.44 7.84 -1.94
N LEU A 109 6.86 7.27 -0.81
CA LEU A 109 6.03 7.18 0.41
C LEU A 109 6.25 8.36 1.36
N TYR A 110 7.41 9.01 1.30
CA TYR A 110 7.85 10.02 2.27
C TYR A 110 7.89 11.43 1.68
N PRO A 111 7.54 12.48 2.45
CA PRO A 111 7.63 13.87 2.00
C PRO A 111 9.01 14.28 1.49
N ASN A 112 10.08 13.83 2.18
CA ASN A 112 11.46 14.10 1.77
C ASN A 112 11.89 13.41 0.47
N GLN A 113 11.06 12.51 -0.07
CA GLN A 113 11.19 11.88 -1.38
C GLN A 113 10.20 12.46 -2.41
N GLY A 114 9.47 13.52 -2.05
CA GLY A 114 8.49 14.17 -2.91
C GLY A 114 7.07 13.59 -2.82
N ALA A 115 6.79 12.73 -1.82
CA ALA A 115 5.42 12.25 -1.62
C ALA A 115 4.52 13.39 -1.11
N THR A 116 3.40 13.58 -1.79
CA THR A 116 2.30 14.43 -1.32
C THR A 116 0.98 13.67 -1.48
N VAL A 117 -0.02 14.03 -0.67
CA VAL A 117 -1.36 13.44 -0.78
C VAL A 117 -1.96 13.71 -2.16
N GLU A 118 -1.81 14.93 -2.68
CA GLU A 118 -2.28 15.30 -4.01
C GLU A 118 -1.64 14.44 -5.12
N LEU A 119 -0.32 14.21 -5.06
CA LEU A 119 0.38 13.38 -6.04
C LEU A 119 -0.18 11.96 -6.04
N TRP A 120 -0.34 11.37 -4.85
CA TRP A 120 -0.87 10.03 -4.67
C TRP A 120 -2.31 9.91 -5.15
N GLU A 121 -3.20 10.80 -4.70
CA GLU A 121 -4.60 10.79 -5.11
C GLU A 121 -4.75 10.97 -6.63
N ARG A 122 -3.94 11.85 -7.24
CA ARG A 122 -3.91 12.03 -8.70
C ARG A 122 -3.51 10.75 -9.42
N LYS A 123 -2.47 10.05 -8.94
CA LYS A 123 -2.00 8.79 -9.55
C LYS A 123 -2.98 7.65 -9.35
N LEU A 124 -3.58 7.54 -8.16
CA LEU A 124 -4.59 6.54 -7.85
C LEU A 124 -5.84 6.74 -8.73
N SER A 125 -6.30 7.98 -8.88
CA SER A 125 -7.46 8.32 -9.72
C SER A 125 -7.25 8.00 -11.21
N GLN A 126 -6.00 7.94 -11.69
CA GLN A 126 -5.69 7.52 -13.07
C GLN A 126 -5.90 6.01 -13.29
N LEU A 127 -5.89 5.21 -12.23
CA LEU A 127 -6.06 3.75 -12.27
C LEU A 127 -7.49 3.30 -11.99
N MET A 128 -8.33 4.18 -11.44
CA MET A 128 -9.72 3.91 -11.07
C MET A 128 -10.73 4.28 -12.18
N LYS A 129 -10.24 4.52 -13.40
CA LYS A 129 -11.06 4.77 -14.60
C LYS A 129 -11.42 3.46 -15.28
#